data_AF-A0A453MES6-F1
#
_entry.id   AF-A0A453MES6-F1
#
_cell.length_a   1.000
_cell.length_b   1.000
_cell.length_c   1.000
_cell.angle_alpha   90.00
_cell.angle_beta   90.00
_cell.angle_gamma   90.00
#
_symmetry.space_group_name_H-M   'P 1'
#
loop_
_entity.id
_entity.type
_entity.pdbx_description
1 polymer ?
#
loop_
_entity_poly.entity_id
_entity_poly.type
_entity_poly.pdbx_seq_one_letter_code
_entity_poly.pdbx_strand_id
1 'polypeptide(L)'
;MRRIEDFRDCHDIASLAKKMVELERHIMFPTVYRLIELALLLPVATATVERAFSAMKIIKTELRSKISDGWLNDLMVCYIERGIFKSLDLGKIKKDFSQEG
;
A
#
# COMPACT_ATOMS: atom_id res chain seq x y z
N MET A 1 10.58 -39.73 11.19
CA MET A 1 10.40 -38.32 10.77
C MET A 1 11.36 -38.08 9.60
N ARG A 2 10.88 -38.21 8.35
CA ARG A 2 11.71 -38.06 7.15
C ARG A 2 12.09 -36.59 7.06
N ARG A 3 13.37 -36.23 7.21
CA ARG A 3 13.83 -34.87 6.91
C ARG A 3 13.42 -34.58 5.48
N ILE A 4 12.74 -33.46 5.27
CA ILE A 4 12.25 -33.07 3.96
C ILE A 4 13.46 -32.52 3.21
N GLU A 5 14.27 -33.42 2.64
CA GLU A 5 15.40 -33.08 1.78
C GLU A 5 14.96 -32.15 0.65
N ASP A 6 13.68 -32.25 0.25
CA ASP A 6 13.08 -31.39 -0.75
C ASP A 6 13.19 -29.89 -0.41
N PHE A 7 13.27 -29.47 0.86
CA PHE A 7 13.41 -28.05 1.24
C PHE A 7 14.86 -27.62 1.52
N ARG A 8 15.85 -28.49 1.31
CA ARG A 8 17.25 -28.20 1.66
C ARG A 8 17.83 -27.01 0.91
N ASP A 9 17.38 -26.80 -0.33
CA ASP A 9 17.84 -25.72 -1.21
C ASP A 9 16.97 -24.46 -1.12
N CYS A 10 16.04 -24.38 -0.15
CA CYS A 10 15.24 -23.18 0.09
C CYS A 10 16.00 -22.21 0.99
N HIS A 11 16.53 -21.13 0.44
CA HIS A 11 17.30 -20.11 1.18
C HIS A 11 16.46 -18.91 1.63
N ASP A 12 15.20 -18.84 1.21
CA ASP A 12 14.31 -17.73 1.52
C ASP A 12 12.85 -18.22 1.59
N ILE A 13 11.98 -17.37 2.12
CA ILE A 13 10.58 -17.72 2.35
C ILE A 13 9.79 -17.84 1.03
N ALA A 14 10.22 -17.17 -0.03
CA ALA A 14 9.59 -17.28 -1.35
C ALA A 14 9.99 -18.59 -2.06
N SER A 15 11.25 -19.02 -1.96
CA SER A 15 11.70 -20.32 -2.45
C SER A 15 11.04 -21.47 -1.68
N LEU A 16 10.82 -21.31 -0.38
CA LEU A 16 10.01 -22.25 0.41
C LEU A 16 8.55 -22.30 -0.08
N ALA A 17 7.90 -21.15 -0.27
CA ALA A 17 6.51 -21.06 -0.72
C ALA A 17 6.31 -21.77 -2.08
N LYS A 18 7.21 -21.52 -3.03
CA LYS A 18 7.20 -22.17 -4.36
C LYS A 18 7.29 -23.69 -4.23
N LYS A 19 8.25 -24.18 -3.45
CA LYS A 19 8.47 -25.62 -3.30
C LYS A 19 7.33 -26.32 -2.57
N MET A 20 6.63 -25.62 -1.66
CA MET A 20 5.41 -26.14 -1.04
C MET A 20 4.24 -26.29 -2.02
N VAL A 21 4.18 -25.46 -3.06
CA VAL A 21 3.18 -25.60 -4.13
C VAL A 21 3.53 -26.76 -5.05
N GLU A 22 4.79 -26.82 -5.50
CA GLU A 22 5.30 -27.89 -6.38
C GLU A 22 5.09 -29.29 -5.80
N LEU A 23 5.24 -29.45 -4.49
CA LEU A 23 5.09 -30.72 -3.79
C LEU A 23 3.67 -30.94 -3.24
N GLU A 24 2.71 -30.10 -3.61
CA GLU A 24 1.32 -30.11 -3.12
C GLU A 24 1.20 -30.04 -1.58
N ARG A 25 2.27 -29.61 -0.91
CA ARG A 25 2.33 -29.51 0.56
C ARG A 25 1.48 -28.37 1.09
N HIS A 26 1.15 -27.38 0.25
CA HIS A 26 0.20 -26.33 0.59
C HIS A 26 -1.20 -26.88 0.92
N ILE A 27 -1.60 -28.02 0.34
CA ILE A 27 -2.89 -28.68 0.61
C ILE A 27 -2.80 -29.50 1.91
N MET A 28 -1.68 -30.18 2.13
CA MET A 28 -1.45 -30.99 3.33
C MET A 28 -1.20 -30.16 4.58
N PHE A 29 -0.60 -28.97 4.42
CA PHE A 29 -0.25 -28.05 5.50
C PHE A 29 -0.78 -26.63 5.23
N PRO A 30 -2.11 -26.45 5.15
CA PRO A 30 -2.72 -25.19 4.73
C PRO A 30 -2.42 -24.04 5.71
N THR A 31 -2.35 -24.34 7.01
CA THR A 31 -2.02 -23.34 8.04
C THR A 31 -0.58 -22.83 7.90
N VAL A 32 0.37 -23.72 7.60
CA VAL A 32 1.78 -23.35 7.40
C VAL A 32 1.94 -22.50 6.15
N TYR A 33 1.28 -22.92 5.06
CA TYR A 33 1.29 -22.18 3.81
C TYR A 33 0.70 -20.77 3.97
N ARG A 34 -0.42 -20.64 4.69
CA ARG A 34 -1.04 -19.34 4.96
C ARG A 34 -0.16 -18.41 5.79
N LEU A 35 0.60 -18.94 6.74
CA LEU A 35 1.58 -18.15 7.50
C LEU A 35 2.70 -17.60 6.59
N ILE A 36 3.17 -18.43 5.66
CA ILE A 36 4.18 -18.06 4.66
C ILE A 36 3.63 -16.98 3.71
N GLU A 37 2.39 -17.11 3.24
CA GLU A 37 1.73 -16.07 2.43
C GLU A 37 1.63 -14.75 3.19
N LEU A 38 1.21 -14.78 4.46
CA LEU A 38 1.15 -13.57 5.29
C LEU A 38 2.53 -12.95 5.46
N ALA A 39 3.56 -13.75 5.72
CA ALA A 39 4.94 -13.28 5.84
C ALA A 39 5.46 -12.62 4.54
N LEU A 40 5.05 -13.13 3.38
CA LEU A 40 5.36 -12.54 2.07
C LEU A 40 4.57 -11.25 1.80
N LEU A 41 3.32 -11.15 2.28
CA LEU A 41 2.47 -9.96 2.11
C LEU A 41 2.84 -8.82 3.06
N LEU A 42 3.35 -9.15 4.25
CA LEU A 42 3.70 -8.17 5.28
C LEU A 42 4.63 -7.05 4.77
N PRO A 43 5.75 -7.33 4.08
CA PRO A 43 6.62 -6.28 3.54
C PRO A 43 5.90 -5.33 2.57
N VAL A 44 4.99 -5.85 1.75
CA VAL A 44 4.22 -5.04 0.78
C VAL A 44 3.22 -4.13 1.49
N ALA A 45 2.54 -4.68 2.50
CA ALA A 45 1.64 -3.91 3.36
C ALA A 45 2.40 -2.83 4.12
N THR A 46 3.52 -3.19 4.76
CA THR A 46 4.38 -2.25 5.50
C THR A 46 4.90 -1.14 4.60
N ALA A 47 5.47 -1.46 3.44
CA ALA A 47 5.96 -0.44 2.50
C ALA A 47 4.84 0.50 2.02
N THR A 48 3.61 -0.02 1.83
CA THR A 48 2.45 0.79 1.45
C THR A 48 2.05 1.76 2.56
N VAL A 49 2.02 1.28 3.80
CA VAL A 49 1.71 2.08 4.99
C VAL A 49 2.81 3.14 5.21
N GLU A 50 4.09 2.75 5.20
CA GLU A 50 5.21 3.67 5.33
C GLU A 50 5.20 4.76 4.26
N ARG A 51 4.90 4.40 3.00
CA ARG A 51 4.74 5.37 1.91
C ARG A 51 3.59 6.34 2.16
N ALA A 52 2.44 5.85 2.65
CA ALA A 52 1.31 6.70 2.98
C ALA A 52 1.63 7.67 4.15
N PHE A 53 2.29 7.17 5.20
CA PHE A 53 2.75 7.98 6.32
C PHE A 53 3.80 9.00 5.90
N SER A 54 4.71 8.64 5.01
CA SER A 54 5.72 9.55 4.45
C SER A 54 5.05 10.65 3.63
N ALA A 55 4.12 10.31 2.75
CA ALA A 55 3.32 11.31 2.02
C ALA A 55 2.57 12.25 2.97
N MET A 56 1.95 11.71 4.02
CA MET A 56 1.28 12.50 5.06
C MET A 56 2.25 13.40 5.82
N LYS A 57 3.46 12.93 6.13
CA LYS A 57 4.50 13.72 6.77
C LYS A 57 4.97 14.85 5.86
N ILE A 58 5.17 14.60 4.57
CA ILE A 58 5.56 15.61 3.57
C ILE A 58 4.46 16.64 3.45
N ILE A 59 3.19 16.23 3.26
CA ILE A 59 2.05 17.15 3.23
C ILE A 59 2.02 17.96 4.53
N LYS A 60 2.03 17.33 5.70
CA LYS A 60 1.98 18.06 6.97
C LYS A 60 3.15 19.01 7.16
N THR A 61 4.36 18.68 6.70
CA THR A 61 5.56 19.49 6.90
C THR A 61 5.67 20.62 5.87
N GLU A 62 5.56 20.31 4.58
CA GLU A 62 5.60 21.30 3.49
C GLU A 62 4.42 22.26 3.55
N LEU A 63 3.23 21.74 3.88
CA LEU A 63 2.03 22.54 3.92
C LEU A 63 1.96 23.42 5.18
N ARG A 64 2.37 22.92 6.36
CA ARG A 64 2.49 23.78 7.57
C ARG A 64 3.58 24.84 7.44
N SER A 65 4.61 24.57 6.64
CA SER A 65 5.67 25.53 6.31
C SER A 65 5.18 26.64 5.37
N LYS A 66 4.20 26.38 4.51
CA LYS A 66 3.74 27.32 3.48
C LYS A 66 2.32 27.87 3.65
N ILE A 67 1.45 27.22 4.43
CA ILE A 67 0.00 27.44 4.35
C ILE A 67 -0.66 27.26 5.73
N SER A 68 -1.52 28.23 6.08
CA SER A 68 -2.33 28.27 7.31
C SER A 68 -3.12 26.97 7.52
N ASP A 69 -3.28 26.56 8.78
CA ASP A 69 -3.89 25.28 9.22
C ASP A 69 -5.27 24.98 8.55
N GLY A 70 -6.02 26.01 8.13
CA GLY A 70 -7.30 25.85 7.42
C GLY A 70 -7.20 25.14 6.07
N TRP A 71 -6.19 25.45 5.26
CA TRP A 71 -6.02 24.83 3.93
C TRP A 71 -5.54 23.37 4.04
N LEU A 72 -4.87 23.03 5.16
CA LEU A 72 -4.42 21.67 5.44
C LEU A 72 -5.61 20.75 5.68
N ASN A 73 -6.62 21.26 6.40
CA ASN A 73 -7.90 20.58 6.57
C ASN A 73 -8.59 20.35 5.21
N ASP A 74 -8.66 21.38 4.37
CA ASP A 74 -9.29 21.28 3.05
C ASP A 74 -8.57 20.29 2.13
N LEU A 75 -7.23 20.27 2.12
CA LEU A 75 -6.47 19.30 1.33
C LEU A 75 -6.60 17.86 1.85
N MET A 76 -6.73 17.68 3.15
CA MET A 76 -6.94 16.36 3.74
C MET A 76 -8.33 15.82 3.36
N VAL A 77 -9.35 16.69 3.36
CA VAL A 77 -10.69 16.38 2.80
C VAL A 77 -10.58 16.01 1.32
N CYS A 78 -9.86 16.78 0.49
CA CYS A 78 -9.63 16.45 -0.92
C CYS A 78 -8.90 15.12 -1.14
N TYR A 79 -7.99 14.74 -0.24
CA TYR A 79 -7.27 13.47 -0.31
C TYR A 79 -8.13 12.28 0.07
N ILE A 80 -8.95 12.42 1.13
CA ILE A 80 -9.93 11.41 1.56
C ILE A 80 -10.99 11.21 0.46
N GLU A 81 -11.50 12.31 -0.07
CA GLU A 81 -12.53 12.35 -1.12
C GLU A 81 -11.95 12.27 -2.54
N ARG A 82 -10.68 11.83 -2.68
CA ARG A 82 -9.97 11.77 -3.97
C ARG A 82 -10.74 11.00 -5.05
N GLY A 83 -11.58 10.05 -4.67
CA GLY A 83 -12.46 9.34 -5.60
C GLY A 83 -13.47 10.26 -6.28
N ILE A 84 -14.05 11.19 -5.53
CA ILE A 84 -14.98 12.20 -6.02
C ILE A 84 -14.22 13.27 -6.81
N PHE A 85 -13.10 13.77 -6.27
CA PHE A 85 -12.30 14.79 -6.94
C PHE A 85 -11.63 14.32 -8.25
N LYS A 86 -11.36 13.02 -8.40
CA LYS A 86 -10.91 12.46 -9.69
C LYS A 86 -11.94 12.59 -10.81
N SER A 87 -13.22 12.66 -10.48
CA SER A 87 -14.31 12.85 -11.44
C SER A 87 -14.56 14.33 -11.78
N LEU A 88 -13.89 15.24 -11.06
CA LEU A 88 -14.06 16.67 -11.22
C LEU A 88 -13.17 17.20 -12.34
N ASP A 89 -13.79 17.83 -13.34
CA ASP A 89 -13.07 18.44 -14.46
C ASP A 89 -12.46 19.79 -14.02
N LEU A 90 -11.16 19.77 -13.71
CA LEU A 90 -10.40 20.98 -13.37
C LEU A 90 -10.46 22.05 -14.46
N GLY A 91 -10.71 21.68 -15.73
CA GLY A 91 -10.90 22.62 -16.83
C GLY A 91 -12.16 23.46 -16.69
N LYS A 92 -13.27 22.83 -16.24
CA LYS A 92 -14.52 23.54 -15.92
C LYS A 92 -14.35 24.48 -14.74
N ILE A 93 -13.76 24.00 -13.64
CA ILE A 93 -13.53 24.81 -12.44
C ILE A 93 -12.73 26.07 -12.78
N LYS A 94 -11.63 25.90 -13.53
CA LYS A 94 -10.78 27.04 -13.91
C LYS A 94 -11.51 28.06 -14.78
N LYS A 95 -12.41 27.61 -15.65
CA LYS A 95 -13.22 28.48 -16.50
C LYS A 95 -14.23 29.26 -15.67
N ASP A 96 -14.92 28.62 -14.74
CA ASP A 96 -15.92 29.26 -13.88
C ASP A 96 -15.28 30.34 -12.99
N PHE A 97 -14.13 30.05 -12.36
CA PHE A 97 -13.38 31.05 -11.57
C PHE A 97 -12.78 32.18 -12.42
N SER A 98 -12.61 32.00 -13.73
CA SER A 98 -12.13 33.06 -14.64
C SER A 98 -13.27 33.93 -15.20
N GLN A 99 -14.54 33.59 -14.92
CA GLN A 99 -15.72 34.34 -15.39
C GLN A 99 -16.39 35.18 -14.29
N GLU A 100 -15.98 35.03 -13.02
CA GLU A 100 -16.45 35.85 -11.89
C GLU A 100 -15.48 36.99 -11.50
N GLY A 101 -14.50 37.31 -12.36
CA GLY A 101 -13.59 38.44 -12.22
C GLY A 101 -13.96 39.62 -13.11
#